data_AF-A0A1Q3CWQ9-F1
#
_entry.id   AF-A0A1Q3CWQ9-F1
#
_cell.length_a   1.000
_cell.length_b   1.000
_cell.length_c   1.000
_cell.angle_alpha   90.00
_cell.angle_beta   90.00
_cell.angle_gamma   90.00
#
_symmetry.space_group_name_H-M   'P 1'
#
loop_
_entity.id
_entity.type
_entity.pdbx_description
1 polymer ?
#
loop_
_entity_poly.entity_id
_entity_poly.type
_entity_poly.pdbx_seq_one_letter_code
_entity_poly.pdbx_strand_id
1 'polypeptide(L)'
;VTYESANQVKDAKISMLVHDNELFSMNENEVIKSMFTRFMNIINAFQLLDKTYSNSELVRKILRCLPRSWMPKVTAIEEAKNLNLLPLEDILGSLMTHELTMQKRDNDEEKEK
;
A
#
# COMPACT_ATOMS: atom_id res chain seq x y z
N VAL A 1 19.41 -8.08 32.49
CA VAL A 1 18.76 -7.27 31.43
C VAL A 1 17.29 -7.13 31.81
N THR A 2 16.89 -5.95 32.27
CA THR A 2 15.57 -5.70 32.88
C THR A 2 14.49 -5.55 31.82
N TYR A 3 13.28 -6.03 32.10
CA TYR A 3 12.09 -6.01 31.24
C TYR A 3 11.83 -4.62 30.59
N GLU A 4 12.16 -3.56 31.31
CA GLU A 4 12.04 -2.16 30.88
C GLU A 4 12.92 -1.81 29.66
N SER A 5 14.15 -2.33 29.61
CA SER A 5 15.06 -2.13 28.46
C SER A 5 14.62 -2.88 27.20
N ALA A 6 13.91 -4.02 27.35
CA ALA A 6 13.33 -4.74 26.21
C ALA A 6 12.13 -3.99 25.61
N ASN A 7 11.28 -3.40 26.45
CA ASN A 7 10.15 -2.58 25.99
C ASN A 7 10.62 -1.30 25.28
N GLN A 8 11.63 -0.60 25.79
CA GLN A 8 12.19 0.57 25.11
C GLN A 8 12.73 0.26 23.72
N VAL A 9 13.39 -0.89 23.55
CA VAL A 9 13.87 -1.35 22.23
C VAL A 9 12.71 -1.68 21.29
N LYS A 10 11.62 -2.26 21.81
CA LYS A 10 10.41 -2.56 21.04
C LYS A 10 9.75 -1.26 20.56
N ASP A 11 9.59 -0.28 21.43
CA ASP A 11 8.95 1.01 21.12
C ASP A 11 9.75 1.83 20.11
N ALA A 12 11.09 1.81 20.21
CA ALA A 12 11.97 2.43 19.23
C ALA A 12 11.80 1.80 17.82
N LYS A 13 11.74 0.47 17.74
CA LYS A 13 11.50 -0.25 16.48
C LYS A 13 10.13 0.06 15.87
N ILE A 14 9.08 0.12 16.70
CA ILE A 14 7.73 0.51 16.26
C ILE A 14 7.78 1.93 15.69
N SER A 15 8.45 2.86 16.35
CA SER A 15 8.55 4.26 15.91
C SER A 15 9.25 4.38 14.55
N MET A 16 10.34 3.63 14.34
CA MET A 16 11.03 3.57 13.05
C MET A 16 10.13 3.02 11.95
N LEU A 17 9.42 1.91 12.21
CA LEU A 17 8.49 1.33 11.23
C LEU A 17 7.31 2.25 10.93
N VAL A 18 6.83 3.02 11.91
CA VAL A 18 5.77 4.04 11.69
C VAL A 18 6.28 5.08 10.73
N HIS A 19 7.50 5.57 10.91
CA HIS A 19 8.12 6.52 10.00
C HIS A 19 8.29 5.96 8.59
N ASP A 20 8.81 4.74 8.45
CA ASP A 20 8.96 4.06 7.15
C ASP A 20 7.60 3.88 6.46
N ASN A 21 6.58 3.49 7.23
CA ASN A 21 5.22 3.36 6.73
C ASN A 21 4.65 4.72 6.30
N GLU A 22 4.86 5.80 7.05
CA GLU A 22 4.40 7.15 6.70
C GLU A 22 5.01 7.63 5.38
N LEU A 23 6.31 7.42 5.19
CA LEU A 23 7.04 7.75 3.97
C LEU A 23 6.79 6.77 2.81
N PHE A 24 6.13 5.65 3.07
CA PHE A 24 5.88 4.63 2.05
C PHE A 24 5.08 5.20 0.88
N SER A 25 5.66 5.13 -0.30
CA SER A 25 5.00 5.41 -1.57
C SER A 25 5.37 4.35 -2.60
N MET A 26 4.60 4.30 -3.68
CA MET A 26 4.99 3.60 -4.89
C MET A 26 6.23 4.29 -5.49
N ASN A 27 7.22 3.50 -5.87
CA ASN A 27 8.43 4.02 -6.50
C ASN A 27 8.16 4.32 -7.99
N GLU A 28 9.04 5.11 -8.61
CA GLU A 28 8.98 5.36 -10.04
C GLU A 28 9.19 4.04 -10.81
N ASN A 29 8.33 3.77 -11.80
CA ASN A 29 8.33 2.55 -12.62
C ASN A 29 8.15 1.24 -11.86
N GLU A 30 7.78 1.29 -10.59
CA GLU A 30 7.40 0.09 -9.85
C GLU A 30 6.03 -0.41 -10.29
N VAL A 31 5.83 -1.72 -10.28
CA VAL A 31 4.51 -2.32 -10.54
C VAL A 31 3.72 -2.53 -9.24
N ILE A 32 2.39 -2.50 -9.32
CA ILE A 32 1.47 -2.64 -8.18
C ILE A 32 1.79 -3.88 -7.33
N LYS A 33 2.09 -5.01 -7.98
CA LYS A 33 2.43 -6.26 -7.28
C LYS A 33 3.68 -6.10 -6.40
N SER A 34 4.73 -5.45 -6.91
CA SER A 34 5.98 -5.22 -6.18
C SER A 34 5.77 -4.27 -5.01
N MET A 35 5.03 -3.18 -5.23
CA MET A 35 4.66 -2.24 -4.18
C MET A 35 3.84 -2.94 -3.07
N PHE A 36 2.87 -3.77 -3.45
CA PHE A 36 2.06 -4.54 -2.50
C PHE A 36 2.91 -5.49 -1.65
N THR A 37 3.88 -6.18 -2.23
CA THR A 37 4.81 -7.05 -1.48
C THR A 37 5.61 -6.26 -0.45
N ARG A 38 6.17 -5.08 -0.82
CA ARG A 38 6.88 -4.22 0.13
C ARG A 38 5.97 -3.74 1.25
N PHE A 39 4.73 -3.37 0.91
CA PHE A 39 3.72 -2.96 1.88
C PHE A 39 3.43 -4.09 2.89
N MET A 40 3.18 -5.31 2.41
CA MET A 40 2.92 -6.46 3.29
C MET A 40 4.11 -6.79 4.20
N ASN A 41 5.35 -6.61 3.74
CA ASN A 41 6.52 -6.81 4.58
C ASN A 41 6.55 -5.84 5.78
N ILE A 42 6.15 -4.58 5.58
CA ILE A 42 6.03 -3.58 6.66
C ILE A 42 4.92 -3.98 7.63
N ILE A 43 3.76 -4.40 7.12
CA ILE A 43 2.62 -4.84 7.95
C ILE A 43 2.98 -6.08 8.78
N ASN A 44 3.67 -7.05 8.19
CA ASN A 44 4.15 -8.23 8.89
C ASN A 44 5.16 -7.86 9.98
N ALA A 45 6.05 -6.88 9.72
CA ALA A 45 6.98 -6.37 10.73
C ALA A 45 6.26 -5.73 11.93
N PHE A 46 5.17 -5.01 11.69
CA PHE A 46 4.32 -4.50 12.78
C PHE A 46 3.63 -5.62 13.56
N GLN A 47 3.12 -6.65 12.89
CA GLN A 47 2.47 -7.79 13.54
C GLN A 47 3.42 -8.54 14.47
N LEU A 48 4.69 -8.70 14.08
CA LEU A 48 5.74 -9.27 14.93
C LEU A 48 6.03 -8.44 16.19
N LEU A 49 5.59 -7.19 16.23
CA LEU A 49 5.69 -6.28 17.37
C LEU A 49 4.34 -6.09 18.08
N ASP A 50 3.39 -7.00 17.87
CA ASP A 50 2.03 -6.97 18.42
C ASP A 50 1.20 -5.75 17.99
N LYS A 51 1.57 -5.09 16.88
CA LYS A 51 0.80 -4.00 16.28
C LYS A 51 0.09 -4.51 15.04
N THR A 52 -1.23 -4.54 15.07
CA THR A 52 -2.07 -4.97 13.95
C THR A 52 -2.82 -3.79 13.36
N TYR A 53 -3.18 -3.89 12.08
CA TYR A 53 -4.01 -2.90 11.38
C TYR A 53 -5.26 -3.59 10.87
N SER A 54 -6.39 -2.89 10.96
CA SER A 54 -7.63 -3.33 10.33
C SER A 54 -7.52 -3.29 8.81
N ASN A 55 -8.29 -4.12 8.14
CA ASN A 55 -8.31 -4.18 6.69
C ASN A 55 -8.67 -2.82 6.04
N SER A 56 -9.56 -2.04 6.66
CA SER A 56 -9.89 -0.67 6.21
C SER A 56 -8.68 0.27 6.26
N GLU A 57 -7.87 0.19 7.31
CA GLU A 57 -6.63 0.98 7.43
C GLU A 57 -5.62 0.60 6.35
N LEU A 58 -5.48 -0.70 6.07
CA LEU A 58 -4.59 -1.20 5.01
C LEU A 58 -5.04 -0.71 3.63
N VAL A 59 -6.34 -0.80 3.32
CA VAL A 59 -6.91 -0.31 2.05
C VAL A 59 -6.71 1.19 1.89
N ARG A 60 -7.02 1.99 2.92
CA ARG A 60 -6.79 3.45 2.85
C ARG A 60 -5.31 3.79 2.77
N LYS A 61 -4.44 2.98 3.36
CA LYS A 61 -3.00 3.21 3.29
C LYS A 61 -2.49 2.98 1.87
N ILE A 62 -2.82 1.83 1.26
CA ILE A 62 -2.33 1.51 -0.08
C ILE A 62 -2.83 2.50 -1.14
N LEU A 63 -4.09 2.93 -1.07
CA LEU A 63 -4.65 3.91 -2.00
C LEU A 63 -3.94 5.27 -1.91
N ARG A 64 -3.53 5.69 -0.70
CA ARG A 64 -2.77 6.94 -0.49
C ARG A 64 -1.32 6.87 -0.96
N CYS A 65 -0.78 5.68 -1.15
CA CYS A 65 0.60 5.46 -1.58
C CYS A 65 0.75 5.41 -3.11
N LEU A 66 -0.37 5.42 -3.85
CA LEU A 66 -0.39 5.42 -5.31
C LEU A 66 0.01 6.79 -5.89
N PRO A 67 0.64 6.84 -7.07
CA PRO A 67 1.01 8.09 -7.71
C PRO A 67 -0.23 8.85 -8.22
N ARG A 68 -0.08 10.16 -8.46
CA ARG A 68 -1.19 11.05 -8.84
C ARG A 68 -1.94 10.60 -10.10
N SER A 69 -1.29 9.90 -11.02
CA SER A 69 -1.92 9.33 -12.21
C SER A 69 -3.06 8.33 -11.88
N TRP A 70 -3.06 7.77 -10.67
CA TRP A 70 -4.08 6.82 -10.20
C TRP A 70 -5.27 7.51 -9.52
N MET A 71 -5.23 8.83 -9.30
CA MET A 71 -6.29 9.57 -8.58
C MET A 71 -7.71 9.32 -9.13
N PRO A 72 -7.94 9.25 -10.47
CA PRO A 72 -9.28 8.94 -10.99
C PRO A 72 -9.78 7.56 -10.55
N LYS A 73 -8.89 6.56 -10.54
CA LYS A 73 -9.20 5.19 -10.12
C LYS A 73 -9.44 5.12 -8.62
N VAL A 74 -8.62 5.80 -7.81
CA VAL A 74 -8.79 5.88 -6.35
C VAL A 74 -10.15 6.49 -6.02
N THR A 75 -10.48 7.64 -6.59
CA THR A 75 -11.77 8.33 -6.38
C THR A 75 -12.95 7.41 -6.71
N ALA A 76 -12.90 6.73 -7.86
CA ALA A 76 -13.96 5.80 -8.25
C ALA A 76 -14.10 4.60 -7.28
N ILE A 77 -13.01 4.10 -6.70
CA ILE A 77 -13.06 3.05 -5.68
C ILE A 77 -13.71 3.56 -4.39
N GLU A 78 -13.33 4.76 -3.94
CA GLU A 78 -13.87 5.38 -2.73
C GLU A 78 -15.36 5.73 -2.85
N GLU A 79 -15.81 6.15 -4.03
CA GLU A 79 -17.22 6.46 -4.32
C GLU A 79 -18.08 5.20 -4.53
N ALA A 80 -17.56 4.20 -5.24
CA ALA A 80 -18.36 3.04 -5.63
C ALA A 80 -18.47 1.98 -4.53
N LYS A 81 -17.57 1.99 -3.53
CA LYS A 81 -17.46 0.89 -2.57
C LYS A 81 -17.22 1.39 -1.15
N ASN A 82 -17.84 0.73 -0.19
CA ASN A 82 -17.53 0.95 1.23
C ASN A 82 -16.18 0.29 1.55
N LEU A 83 -15.11 1.10 1.67
CA LEU A 83 -13.74 0.64 1.96
C LEU A 83 -13.64 -0.21 3.23
N ASN A 84 -14.60 -0.10 4.15
CA ASN A 84 -14.62 -0.89 5.38
C ASN A 84 -15.01 -2.36 5.15
N LEU A 85 -15.64 -2.69 4.02
CA LEU A 85 -16.17 -4.03 3.72
C LEU A 85 -15.35 -4.78 2.66
N LEU A 86 -14.38 -4.13 2.02
CA LEU A 86 -13.67 -4.71 0.88
C LEU A 86 -12.44 -5.50 1.29
N PRO A 87 -12.33 -6.78 0.90
CA PRO A 87 -11.08 -7.52 1.01
C PRO A 87 -9.93 -6.77 0.32
N LEU A 88 -8.76 -6.73 0.96
CA LEU A 88 -7.56 -6.13 0.38
C LEU A 88 -7.20 -6.76 -0.98
N GLU A 89 -7.46 -8.05 -1.16
CA GLU A 89 -7.24 -8.79 -2.39
C GLU A 89 -8.09 -8.27 -3.56
N ASP A 90 -9.34 -7.87 -3.30
CA ASP A 90 -10.23 -7.29 -4.33
C ASP A 90 -9.70 -5.93 -4.81
N ILE A 91 -9.15 -5.14 -3.89
CA ILE A 91 -8.49 -3.87 -4.22
C ILE A 91 -7.26 -4.14 -5.07
N LEU A 92 -6.42 -5.10 -4.65
CA LEU A 92 -5.22 -5.47 -5.40
C LEU A 92 -5.56 -5.91 -6.82
N GLY A 93 -6.57 -6.77 -7.00
CA GLY A 93 -7.04 -7.21 -8.31
C GLY A 93 -7.54 -6.06 -9.19
N SER A 94 -8.29 -5.12 -8.62
CA SER A 94 -8.76 -3.93 -9.33
C SER A 94 -7.62 -3.01 -9.78
N LEU A 95 -6.59 -2.86 -8.93
CA LEU A 95 -5.41 -2.04 -9.24
C LEU A 95 -4.55 -2.70 -10.32
N MET A 96 -4.26 -4.01 -10.22
CA MET A 96 -3.50 -4.74 -11.24
C MET A 96 -4.20 -4.76 -12.60
N THR A 97 -5.53 -4.90 -12.61
CA THR A 97 -6.31 -4.81 -13.86
C THR A 97 -6.17 -3.43 -14.49
N HIS A 98 -6.20 -2.37 -13.68
CA HIS A 98 -6.01 -1.01 -14.18
C HIS A 98 -4.59 -0.76 -14.70
N GLU A 99 -3.58 -1.27 -14.01
CA GLU A 99 -2.17 -1.21 -14.44
C GLU A 99 -2.00 -1.75 -15.87
N LEU A 100 -2.57 -2.94 -16.15
CA LEU A 100 -2.54 -3.54 -17.47
C LEU A 100 -3.25 -2.70 -18.53
N THR A 101 -4.32 -1.98 -18.18
CA THR A 101 -5.00 -1.08 -19.11
C THR A 101 -4.22 0.20 -19.38
N MET A 102 -3.47 0.71 -18.41
CA MET A 102 -2.61 1.88 -18.58
C MET A 102 -1.43 1.54 -19.50
N GLN A 103 -0.73 0.43 -19.24
CA GLN A 103 0.40 -0.03 -20.05
C GLN A 103 0.03 -0.30 -21.52
N LYS A 104 -1.21 -0.73 -21.79
CA LYS A 104 -1.69 -0.91 -23.17
C LYS A 104 -1.84 0.42 -23.90
N ARG A 105 -2.33 1.46 -23.22
CA ARG A 105 -2.49 2.80 -23.82
C ARG A 105 -1.14 3.43 -24.14
N ASP A 106 -0.18 3.33 -23.22
CA ASP A 106 1.17 3.86 -23.43
C ASP A 106 1.85 3.20 -24.66
N ASN A 107 1.68 1.88 -24.83
CA ASN A 107 2.19 1.14 -25.99
C ASN A 107 1.50 1.48 -27.32
N ASP A 108 0.23 1.90 -27.29
CA ASP A 108 -0.50 2.30 -28.49
C ASP A 108 -0.14 3.74 -28.89
N GLU A 109 0.05 4.65 -27.91
CA GLU A 109 0.52 6.02 -28.13
C GLU A 109 1.98 6.10 -28.63
N GLU A 110 2.85 5.17 -28.24
CA GLU A 110 4.23 5.07 -28.78
C GLU A 110 4.27 4.60 -30.24
N LYS A 111 3.27 3.84 -30.71
CA LYS A 111 3.21 3.35 -32.10
C LYS A 111 2.61 4.36 -33.07
N GLU A 112 1.88 5.35 -32.57
CA GLU A 112 1.29 6.43 -33.37
C GLU A 112 2.18 7.68 -33.47
N LYS A 113 3.35 7.68 -32.83
CA LYS A 113 4.40 8.71 -32.94
C LYS A 113 5.51 8.31 -33.91
#